data_AF-A0A920PDP9-F1
#
_entry.id   AF-A0A920PDP9-F1
#
_cell.length_a   1.000
_cell.length_b   1.000
_cell.length_c   1.000
_cell.angle_alpha   90.00
_cell.angle_beta   90.00
_cell.angle_gamma   90.00
#
_symmetry.space_group_name_H-M   'P 1'
#
loop_
_entity.id
_entity.type
_entity.pdbx_description
1 polymer ?
#
loop_
_entity_poly.entity_id
_entity_poly.type
_entity_poly.pdbx_seq_one_letter_code
_entity_poly.pdbx_strand_id
1 'polypeptide(L)' 'MRLGNKKVNLTAMEFKLLYFLASHPGRVFTREHILNNVSSDDAYIIDRNIDVHIRSIRKKLLINEI' A
#
# COMPACT_ATOMS: atom_id res chain seq x y z
N MET A 1 7.94 5.64 6.75
CA MET A 1 7.91 6.62 5.64
C MET A 1 7.72 8.03 6.22
N ARG A 2 8.08 9.11 5.51
CA ARG A 2 7.73 10.49 5.89
C ARG A 2 6.79 11.09 4.86
N LEU A 3 5.79 11.85 5.32
CA LEU A 3 4.92 12.69 4.49
C LEU A 3 5.18 14.14 4.91
N GLY A 4 5.96 14.88 4.11
CA GLY A 4 6.55 16.15 4.53
C GLY A 4 7.36 16.01 5.82
N ASN A 5 6.95 16.74 6.87
CA ASN A 5 7.61 16.70 8.18
C ASN A 5 7.10 15.61 9.13
N LYS A 6 6.04 14.87 8.75
CA LYS A 6 5.41 13.86 9.62
C LYS A 6 5.94 12.46 9.34
N LYS A 7 6.28 11.70 10.38
CA LYS A 7 6.54 10.26 10.26
C LYS A 7 5.21 9.51 10.13
N VAL A 8 5.11 8.65 9.13
CA VAL A 8 3.99 7.74 8.91
C VAL A 8 4.48 6.30 9.10
N ASN A 9 3.87 5.62 10.07
CA ASN A 9 4.17 4.24 10.40
C ASN A 9 3.34 3.31 9.52
N LEU A 10 4.03 2.61 8.63
CA LEU A 10 3.46 1.62 7.73
C LEU A 10 4.04 0.26 8.10
N THR A 11 3.23 -0.80 8.00
CA THR A 11 3.76 -2.16 8.01
C THR A 11 4.60 -2.39 6.75
N ALA A 12 5.41 -3.44 6.73
CA ALA A 12 6.17 -3.81 5.54
C ALA A 12 5.26 -4.01 4.31
N MET A 13 4.10 -4.65 4.52
CA MET A 13 3.11 -4.86 3.45
C MET A 13 2.52 -3.56 2.93
N GLU A 14 2.09 -2.68 3.83
CA GLU A 14 1.52 -1.38 3.44
C GLU A 14 2.54 -0.52 2.69
N PHE A 15 3.81 -0.57 3.11
CA PHE A 15 4.88 0.14 2.42
C PHE A 15 5.13 -0.42 1.02
N LYS A 16 5.23 -1.75 0.86
CA LYS A 16 5.39 -2.39 -0.46
C LYS A 16 4.23 -2.05 -1.40
N LEU A 17 2.99 -2.15 -0.92
CA LEU A 17 1.80 -1.81 -1.70
C LEU A 17 1.79 -0.34 -2.11
N LEU A 18 2.04 0.56 -1.16
CA LEU A 18 2.11 1.99 -1.45
C LEU A 18 3.23 2.31 -2.45
N TYR A 19 4.40 1.69 -2.29
CA TYR A 19 5.52 1.86 -3.21
C TYR A 19 5.17 1.40 -4.62
N PHE A 20 4.53 0.23 -4.77
CA PHE A 20 4.09 -0.30 -6.06
C PHE A 20 3.13 0.66 -6.77
N LEU A 21 2.12 1.17 -6.04
CA LEU A 21 1.14 2.12 -6.58
C LEU A 21 1.79 3.47 -6.94
N ALA A 22 2.64 3.99 -6.05
CA ALA A 22 3.33 5.27 -6.25
C ALA A 22 4.35 5.22 -7.40
N SER A 23 4.91 4.05 -7.70
CA SER A 23 5.80 3.85 -8.85
C SER A 23 5.07 3.89 -10.19
N HIS A 24 3.73 3.83 -10.19
CA HIS A 24 2.89 3.82 -11.39
C HIS A 24 1.73 4.82 -11.28
N PRO A 25 2.02 6.13 -11.18
CA PRO A 25 1.00 7.14 -10.97
C PRO A 25 -0.01 7.19 -12.14
N GLY A 26 -1.28 7.43 -11.81
CA GLY A 26 -2.36 7.55 -12.79
C GLY A 26 -2.85 6.24 -13.41
N ARG A 27 -2.27 5.09 -13.03
CA ARG A 27 -2.69 3.77 -13.53
C ARG A 27 -3.65 3.09 -12.55
N VAL A 28 -4.72 2.52 -13.11
CA VAL A 28 -5.65 1.65 -12.37
C VAL A 28 -5.16 0.21 -12.45
N PHE A 29 -5.16 -0.48 -11.32
CA PHE A 29 -4.74 -1.88 -11.22
C PHE A 29 -5.90 -2.74 -10.74
N THR A 30 -6.00 -3.96 -11.30
CA THR A 30 -6.88 -4.99 -10.74
C THR A 30 -6.28 -5.56 -9.47
N ARG A 31 -7.12 -6.23 -8.68
CA ARG A 31 -6.71 -6.92 -7.47
C ARG A 31 -5.62 -7.96 -7.77
N GLU A 32 -5.84 -8.79 -8.77
CA GLU A 32 -4.92 -9.87 -9.17
C GLU A 32 -3.57 -9.30 -9.59
N HIS A 33 -3.58 -8.17 -10.30
CA HIS A 33 -2.34 -7.50 -10.70
C HIS A 33 -1.54 -7.02 -9.48
N ILE A 34 -2.22 -6.41 -8.50
CA ILE A 34 -1.57 -5.98 -7.25
C ILE A 34 -1.02 -7.18 -6.49
N LEU A 35 -1.80 -8.26 -6.35
CA LEU A 35 -1.38 -9.48 -5.67
C LEU A 35 -0.12 -10.06 -6.32
N ASN A 36 -0.09 -10.18 -7.65
CA ASN A 36 1.04 -10.78 -8.36
C ASN A 36 2.32 -9.94 -8.30
N ASN A 37 2.22 -8.62 -8.13
CA ASN A 37 3.39 -7.72 -8.16
C ASN A 37 3.91 -7.32 -6.77
N VAL A 38 3.06 -7.35 -5.75
CA VAL A 38 3.44 -7.01 -4.37
C VAL A 38 3.88 -8.27 -3.60
N SER A 39 3.44 -9.46 -4.03
CA SER A 39 3.86 -10.75 -3.47
C SER A 39 5.15 -11.19 -4.15
N SER A 40 6.32 -10.92 -3.57
CA SER A 40 7.57 -11.54 -4.05
C SER A 40 7.98 -12.68 -3.13
N ASP A 41 8.07 -13.87 -3.75
CA ASP A 41 8.65 -15.18 -3.42
C ASP A 41 8.67 -15.78 -1.99
N ASP A 42 8.69 -15.01 -0.91
CA ASP A 42 8.80 -15.58 0.46
C ASP A 42 7.53 -15.49 1.30
N ALA A 43 6.46 -14.94 0.74
CA ALA A 43 5.20 -14.81 1.46
C ALA A 43 4.02 -15.05 0.53
N TYR A 44 3.54 -16.30 0.53
CA TYR A 44 2.19 -16.72 0.16
C TYR A 44 1.09 -16.07 1.04
N ILE A 45 1.42 -14.95 1.69
CA ILE A 45 0.63 -14.20 2.66
C ILE A 45 0.54 -12.76 2.17
N ILE A 46 0.18 -12.54 0.89
CA ILE A 46 -0.74 -11.44 0.65
C ILE A 46 -2.11 -12.00 0.92
N ASP A 47 -2.42 -11.90 2.21
CA ASP A 47 -3.71 -12.23 2.79
C ASP A 47 -4.83 -11.68 1.90
N ARG A 48 -5.98 -12.35 1.91
CA ARG A 48 -7.17 -12.07 1.08
C ARG A 48 -7.83 -10.71 1.40
N ASN A 49 -7.07 -9.78 1.98
CA ASN A 49 -7.48 -8.55 2.61
C ASN A 49 -6.72 -7.33 2.05
N ILE A 50 -6.36 -7.33 0.75
CA ILE A 50 -5.72 -6.16 0.10
C ILE A 50 -6.50 -4.86 0.35
N ASP A 51 -7.82 -4.94 0.41
CA ASP A 51 -8.71 -3.80 0.67
C ASP A 51 -8.51 -3.22 2.07
N VAL A 52 -8.18 -4.06 3.06
CA VAL A 52 -7.85 -3.63 4.43
C VAL A 52 -6.53 -2.86 4.43
N HIS A 53 -5.51 -3.35 3.70
CA HIS A 53 -4.25 -2.64 3.55
C HIS A 53 -4.43 -1.30 2.84
N ILE A 54 -5.19 -1.25 1.73
CA ILE A 54 -5.52 0.01 1.03
C ILE A 54 -6.25 0.97 1.97
N ARG A 55 -7.27 0.50 2.71
CA ARG A 55 -8.01 1.33 3.67
C ARG A 55 -7.10 1.88 4.76
N SER A 56 -6.22 1.05 5.32
CA SER A 56 -5.26 1.46 6.34
C SER A 56 -4.27 2.49 5.81
N ILE A 57 -3.68 2.26 4.62
CA ILE A 57 -2.81 3.22 3.94
C ILE A 57 -3.53 4.55 3.76
N ARG A 58 -4.72 4.54 3.16
CA ARG A 58 -5.51 5.77 2.95
C ARG A 58 -5.76 6.51 4.26
N LYS A 59 -6.16 5.81 5.33
CA LYS A 59 -6.32 6.43 6.66
C LYS A 59 -5.03 7.07 7.18
N LYS A 60 -3.89 6.40 7.01
CA LYS A 60 -2.58 6.89 7.46
C LYS A 60 -2.06 8.07 6.64
N LEU A 61 -2.43 8.15 5.36
CA LEU A 61 -2.08 9.25 4.46
C LEU A 61 -3.03 10.44 4.55
N LEU A 62 -4.34 10.19 4.75
CA LEU A 62 -5.41 11.20 4.85
C LEU A 62 -5.49 11.89 6.21
N ILE A 63 -4.50 11.74 7.09
CA ILE A 63 -4.44 12.51 8.36
C ILE A 63 -4.05 13.97 8.09
N ASN A 64 -4.58 14.58 7.03
CA ASN A 64 -4.33 15.95 6.59
C ASN A 64 -5.55 16.65 5.97
N GLU A 65 -6.77 16.10 6.04
CA GLU A 65 -7.99 16.88 5.77
C GLU A 65 -9.12 16.42 6.70
N ILE A 66 -9.27 17.13 7.82
CA ILE A 66 -10.47 17.70 8.47
C ILE A 66 -9.96 18.54 9.64
#